data_AF-A0A914T7J5-F1
#
_entry.id   AF-A0A914T7J5-F1
#
_cell.length_a   1.000
_cell.length_b   1.000
_cell.length_c   1.000
_cell.angle_alpha   90.00
_cell.angle_beta   90.00
_cell.angle_gamma   90.00
#
_symmetry.space_group_name_H-M   'P 1'
#
loop_
_entity.id
_entity.type
_entity.pdbx_description
1 polymer ?
#
loop_
_entity_poly.entity_id
_entity_poly.type
_entity_poly.pdbx_seq_one_letter_code
_entity_poly.pdbx_strand_id
1 'polypeptide(L)'
;MKTAIVFLALIAGVYTLTQTIILRGILYCNSELADNVLVELRERDTFEPDDTLSTNRSNYYGFFQLTGSQFEVFRIQPYLRVIHKCDVKDKYACHRHSDYAIPSYKYAVYEWKDAKPFTTDHGTYSFGLIDLNERKSRGFSRFFSDDRITHDKEICNY
;
A
#
# COMPACT_ATOMS: atom_id res chain seq x y z
N MET A 1 24.67 -46.03 -11.77
CA MET A 1 24.22 -44.86 -12.56
C MET A 1 22.71 -44.91 -12.80
N LYS A 2 21.88 -44.82 -11.75
CA LYS A 2 20.40 -44.74 -11.90
C LYS A 2 19.73 -43.82 -10.86
N THR A 3 20.51 -43.25 -9.93
CA THR A 3 19.99 -42.42 -8.83
C THR A 3 20.16 -40.92 -9.06
N ALA A 4 20.88 -40.50 -10.11
CA ALA A 4 21.13 -39.08 -10.39
C ALA A 4 19.98 -38.39 -11.17
N ILE A 5 19.04 -39.15 -11.73
CA ILE A 5 17.98 -38.60 -12.61
C ILE A 5 16.75 -38.14 -11.80
N VAL A 6 16.63 -38.53 -10.52
CA VAL A 6 15.41 -38.25 -9.73
C VAL A 6 15.42 -36.90 -9.02
N PHE A 7 16.57 -36.21 -8.92
CA PHE A 7 16.61 -34.84 -8.36
C PHE A 7 16.33 -33.72 -9.37
N LEU A 8 16.21 -34.04 -10.67
CA LEU A 8 16.03 -33.06 -11.75
C LEU A 8 14.57 -32.92 -12.22
N ALA A 9 13.62 -33.50 -11.48
CA ALA A 9 12.18 -33.47 -11.80
C ALA A 9 11.33 -32.71 -10.76
N LEU A 10 11.96 -31.96 -9.84
CA LEU A 10 11.28 -31.16 -8.81
C LEU A 10 11.51 -29.66 -8.97
N ILE A 11 11.78 -29.18 -10.19
CA ILE A 11 11.60 -27.77 -10.50
C ILE A 11 10.19 -27.64 -11.07
N ALA A 12 9.17 -27.81 -10.20
CA ALA A 12 7.86 -27.28 -10.52
C ALA A 12 8.06 -25.78 -10.72
N GLY A 13 7.78 -25.30 -11.93
CA GLY A 13 8.00 -23.89 -12.29
C GLY A 13 7.35 -22.99 -11.24
N VAL A 14 8.16 -22.14 -10.61
CA VAL A 14 7.64 -21.11 -9.72
C VAL A 14 7.01 -20.06 -10.64
N TYR A 15 5.70 -20.20 -10.86
CA TYR A 15 4.93 -19.21 -11.60
C TYR A 15 4.87 -17.95 -10.75
N THR A 16 5.44 -16.89 -11.30
CA THR A 16 5.52 -15.56 -10.73
C THR A 16 4.65 -14.66 -11.58
N LEU A 17 3.89 -13.78 -10.94
CA LEU A 17 2.92 -12.91 -11.60
C LEU A 17 3.25 -11.46 -11.29
N THR A 18 3.20 -10.61 -12.32
CA THR A 18 3.22 -9.17 -12.10
C THR A 18 1.86 -8.73 -11.59
N GLN A 19 1.83 -8.04 -10.46
CA GLN A 19 0.61 -7.52 -9.85
C GLN A 19 0.71 -6.01 -9.86
N THR A 20 -0.34 -5.31 -10.30
CA THR A 20 -0.37 -3.85 -10.37
C THR A 20 -1.57 -3.33 -9.59
N ILE A 21 -1.40 -2.18 -8.96
CA ILE A 21 -2.49 -1.51 -8.25
C ILE A 21 -2.40 -0.01 -8.49
N ILE A 22 -3.56 0.62 -8.62
CA ILE A 22 -3.70 2.06 -8.71
C ILE A 22 -4.43 2.54 -7.46
N LEU A 23 -3.83 3.46 -6.71
CA LEU A 23 -4.47 4.12 -5.57
C LEU A 23 -4.82 5.54 -5.91
N ARG A 24 -5.96 6.01 -5.41
CA ARG A 24 -6.31 7.43 -5.45
C ARG A 24 -7.14 7.86 -4.26
N GLY A 25 -7.12 9.16 -3.99
CA GLY A 25 -7.92 9.77 -2.93
C GLY A 25 -7.70 11.27 -2.86
N ILE A 26 -8.34 11.91 -1.89
CA ILE A 26 -8.21 13.33 -1.58
C ILE A 26 -7.87 13.45 -0.10
N LEU A 27 -6.77 14.14 0.19
CA LEU A 27 -6.31 14.41 1.55
C LEU A 27 -6.83 15.77 2.02
N TYR A 28 -7.25 15.85 3.27
CA TYR A 28 -7.57 17.11 3.92
C TYR A 28 -7.10 17.13 5.37
N CYS A 29 -6.87 18.33 5.90
CA CYS A 29 -6.40 18.59 7.25
C CYS A 29 -7.07 19.88 7.74
N ASN A 30 -7.67 19.87 8.93
CA ASN A 30 -8.32 21.03 9.55
C ASN A 30 -9.34 21.71 8.62
N SER A 31 -10.12 20.91 7.89
CA SER A 31 -11.10 21.35 6.87
C SER A 31 -10.51 21.98 5.60
N GLU A 32 -9.19 21.93 5.41
CA GLU A 32 -8.52 22.41 4.21
C GLU A 32 -7.94 21.24 3.39
N LEU A 33 -7.99 21.34 2.06
CA LEU A 33 -7.39 20.35 1.18
C LEU A 33 -5.88 20.37 1.33
N ALA A 34 -5.27 19.21 1.59
CA ALA A 34 -3.88 19.13 1.97
C ALA A 34 -2.98 19.03 0.73
N ASP A 35 -2.39 20.16 0.33
CA ASP A 35 -1.46 20.25 -0.80
C ASP A 35 -0.06 19.73 -0.45
N ASN A 36 0.63 19.21 -1.47
CA ASN A 36 2.04 18.83 -1.43
C ASN A 36 2.39 17.79 -0.33
N VAL A 37 1.42 16.97 0.08
CA VAL A 37 1.61 15.91 1.07
C VAL A 37 2.21 14.69 0.40
N LEU A 38 3.25 14.11 1.01
CA LEU A 38 3.92 12.93 0.48
C LEU A 38 3.06 11.69 0.69
N VAL A 39 2.85 10.93 -0.38
CA VAL A 39 2.13 9.65 -0.36
C VAL A 39 3.00 8.55 -0.97
N GLU A 40 2.95 7.38 -0.37
CA GLU A 40 3.70 6.21 -0.79
C GLU A 40 2.74 5.03 -0.93
N LEU A 41 2.81 4.35 -2.07
CA LEU A 41 2.25 3.01 -2.23
C LEU A 41 3.32 2.03 -1.79
N ARG A 42 3.04 1.37 -0.68
CA ARG A 42 3.96 0.45 -0.01
C ARG A 42 3.42 -0.96 -0.13
N GLU A 43 4.31 -1.93 -0.07
CA GLU A 43 3.96 -3.34 -0.08
C GLU A 43 4.55 -4.00 1.17
N ARG A 44 3.78 -4.90 1.78
CA ARG A 44 4.15 -5.53 3.04
C ARG A 44 4.75 -6.90 2.80
N ASP A 45 5.98 -7.02 3.26
CA ASP A 45 6.72 -8.25 3.29
C ASP A 45 6.59 -8.97 4.64
N THR A 46 6.60 -10.31 4.61
CA THR A 46 6.54 -11.11 5.84
C THR A 46 7.92 -11.26 6.49
N PHE A 47 8.99 -11.31 5.68
CA PHE A 47 10.35 -11.64 6.13
C PHE A 47 11.40 -10.58 5.76
N GLU A 48 11.03 -9.61 4.93
CA GLU A 48 11.89 -8.53 4.47
C GLU A 48 11.28 -7.18 4.89
N PRO A 49 12.04 -6.08 4.86
CA PRO A 49 11.47 -4.76 5.04
C PRO A 49 10.52 -4.43 3.89
N ASP A 50 9.31 -3.96 4.23
CA ASP A 50 8.31 -3.47 3.28
C ASP A 50 8.90 -2.63 2.12
N ASP A 51 8.48 -2.92 0.90
CA ASP A 51 8.87 -2.23 -0.32
C ASP A 51 8.10 -0.93 -0.57
N THR A 52 8.74 0.04 -1.25
CA THR A 52 8.04 1.19 -1.86
C THR A 52 7.83 0.91 -3.34
N LEU A 53 6.59 0.71 -3.75
CA LEU A 53 6.27 0.49 -5.17
C LEU A 53 6.12 1.79 -5.95
N SER A 54 5.68 2.86 -5.29
CA SER A 54 5.48 4.17 -5.92
C SER A 54 5.42 5.30 -4.90
N THR A 55 5.80 6.51 -5.31
CA THR A 55 5.78 7.71 -4.48
C THR A 55 5.26 8.88 -5.29
N ASN A 56 4.42 9.72 -4.69
CA ASN A 56 3.90 10.93 -5.31
C ASN A 56 3.55 11.97 -4.23
N ARG A 57 3.08 13.14 -4.65
CA ARG A 57 2.53 14.16 -3.76
C ARG A 57 1.10 14.52 -4.14
N SER A 58 0.29 14.88 -3.15
CA SER A 58 -1.01 15.47 -3.41
C SER A 58 -0.86 16.82 -4.11
N ASN A 59 -1.83 17.18 -4.95
CA ASN A 59 -1.92 18.50 -5.57
C ASN A 59 -2.71 19.49 -4.69
N TYR A 60 -2.92 20.70 -5.21
CA TYR A 60 -3.63 21.77 -4.50
C TYR A 60 -5.10 21.46 -4.16
N TYR A 61 -5.69 20.44 -4.77
CA TYR A 61 -7.01 19.92 -4.39
C TYR A 61 -6.93 18.77 -3.38
N GLY A 62 -5.76 18.52 -2.79
CA GLY A 62 -5.50 17.35 -1.94
C GLY A 62 -5.50 16.03 -2.69
N PHE A 63 -5.71 16.02 -4.01
CA PHE A 63 -5.83 14.80 -4.80
C PHE A 63 -4.46 14.16 -5.00
N PHE A 64 -4.40 12.84 -4.83
CA PHE A 64 -3.26 12.02 -5.17
C PHE A 64 -3.67 10.80 -6.01
N GLN A 65 -2.73 10.34 -6.81
CA GLN A 65 -2.82 9.04 -7.49
C GLN A 65 -1.43 8.38 -7.52
N LEU A 66 -1.40 7.08 -7.26
CA LEU A 66 -0.21 6.24 -7.29
C LEU A 66 -0.49 5.00 -8.14
N THR A 67 0.50 4.57 -8.91
CA THR A 67 0.47 3.28 -9.60
C THR A 67 1.75 2.55 -9.27
N GLY A 68 1.64 1.30 -8.83
CA GLY A 68 2.79 0.46 -8.51
C GLY A 68 2.57 -0.97 -8.95
N SER A 69 3.67 -1.63 -9.31
CA SER A 69 3.68 -3.01 -9.77
C SER A 69 4.82 -3.77 -9.11
N GLN A 70 4.59 -5.03 -8.76
CA GLN A 70 5.63 -5.91 -8.22
C GLN A 70 5.48 -7.30 -8.82
N PHE A 71 6.58 -8.04 -8.84
CA PHE A 71 6.63 -9.41 -9.32
C PHE A 71 6.71 -10.35 -8.13
N GLU A 72 5.64 -11.10 -7.89
CA GLU A 72 5.54 -11.96 -6.72
C GLU A 72 4.98 -13.33 -7.07
N VAL A 73 5.42 -14.34 -6.31
CA VAL A 73 4.85 -15.69 -6.34
C VAL A 73 3.49 -15.71 -5.66
N PHE A 74 3.36 -14.97 -4.55
CA PHE A 74 2.14 -14.84 -3.77
C PHE A 74 1.49 -13.49 -4.02
N ARG A 75 0.36 -13.23 -3.38
CA ARG A 75 -0.39 -11.98 -3.53
C ARG A 75 0.30 -10.85 -2.77
N ILE A 76 0.49 -9.71 -3.45
CA ILE A 76 1.02 -8.50 -2.81
C ILE A 76 0.13 -8.04 -1.65
N GLN A 77 0.71 -7.36 -0.66
CA GLN A 77 -0.02 -6.74 0.45
C GLN A 77 0.13 -5.20 0.43
N PRO A 78 -0.44 -4.52 -0.58
CA PRO A 78 -0.27 -3.10 -0.75
C PRO A 78 -1.01 -2.30 0.32
N TYR A 79 -0.43 -1.16 0.69
CA TYR A 79 -1.06 -0.19 1.58
C TYR A 79 -0.62 1.24 1.21
N LEU A 80 -1.43 2.22 1.61
CA LEU A 80 -1.10 3.63 1.43
C LEU A 80 -0.40 4.14 2.69
N ARG A 81 0.76 4.76 2.55
CA ARG A 81 1.39 5.57 3.59
C ARG A 81 1.29 7.04 3.23
N VAL A 82 0.80 7.85 4.16
CA VAL A 82 0.72 9.31 4.04
C VAL A 82 1.67 9.93 5.05
N ILE A 83 2.61 10.75 4.58
CA ILE A 83 3.61 11.44 5.40
C ILE A 83 3.28 12.93 5.42
N HIS A 84 2.83 13.42 6.58
CA HIS A 84 2.25 14.76 6.71
C HIS A 84 2.63 15.46 8.03
N LYS A 85 2.32 16.74 8.12
CA LYS A 85 2.51 17.56 9.34
C LYS A 85 1.19 18.03 9.98
N CYS A 86 0.05 17.55 9.50
CA CYS A 86 -1.26 17.89 10.06
C CYS A 86 -1.28 17.63 11.59
N ASP A 87 -1.56 18.66 12.39
CA ASP A 87 -1.54 18.59 13.86
C ASP A 87 -0.25 18.00 14.47
N VAL A 88 0.89 18.19 13.82
CA VAL A 88 2.22 17.82 14.34
C VAL A 88 2.88 19.07 14.91
N LYS A 89 3.44 18.98 16.12
CA LYS A 89 4.13 20.12 16.73
C LYS A 89 5.52 20.28 16.10
N ASP A 90 5.87 21.49 15.69
CA ASP A 90 7.13 21.80 14.97
C ASP A 90 8.43 21.65 15.78
N LYS A 91 8.36 21.16 17.02
CA LYS A 91 9.47 21.24 17.97
C LYS A 91 10.73 20.46 17.55
N TYR A 92 10.62 19.44 16.67
CA TYR A 92 11.73 18.54 16.30
C TYR A 92 11.69 18.06 14.84
N ALA A 93 11.26 18.91 13.89
CA ALA A 93 11.09 18.51 12.48
C ALA A 93 10.32 17.18 12.33
N CYS A 94 9.26 17.02 13.12
CA CYS A 94 8.46 15.81 13.16
C CYS A 94 7.54 15.70 11.94
N HIS A 95 7.26 14.47 11.54
CA HIS A 95 6.27 14.09 10.54
C HIS A 95 5.42 12.95 11.08
N ARG A 96 4.14 12.94 10.72
CA ARG A 96 3.23 11.83 10.99
C ARG A 96 3.17 10.89 9.79
N HIS A 97 3.30 9.61 10.06
CA HIS A 97 3.13 8.53 9.10
C HIS A 97 1.80 7.84 9.41
N SER A 98 0.84 8.04 8.52
CA SER A 98 -0.49 7.43 8.59
C SER A 98 -0.59 6.35 7.52
N ASP A 99 -0.65 5.10 7.95
CA ASP A 99 -0.76 3.93 7.08
C ASP A 99 -2.23 3.51 6.98
N TYR A 100 -2.72 3.23 5.76
CA TYR A 100 -4.09 2.83 5.47
C TYR A 100 -4.11 1.50 4.73
N ALA A 101 -4.76 0.51 5.33
CA ALA A 101 -4.97 -0.80 4.74
C ALA A 101 -5.83 -0.72 3.46
N ILE A 102 -5.55 -1.62 2.52
CA ILE A 102 -6.40 -1.81 1.35
C ILE A 102 -7.02 -3.19 1.49
N PRO A 103 -8.36 -3.30 1.50
CA PRO A 103 -8.99 -4.60 1.65
C PRO A 103 -8.49 -5.60 0.61
N SER A 104 -7.98 -6.75 1.04
CA SER A 104 -7.33 -7.75 0.19
C SER A 104 -8.15 -8.12 -1.04
N TYR A 105 -9.47 -8.20 -0.93
CA TYR A 105 -10.37 -8.51 -2.06
C TYR A 105 -10.53 -7.38 -3.09
N LYS A 106 -9.96 -6.18 -2.86
CA LYS A 106 -10.11 -4.99 -3.71
C LYS A 106 -9.01 -4.77 -4.73
N TYR A 107 -7.93 -5.56 -4.70
CA TYR A 107 -6.84 -5.43 -5.67
C TYR A 107 -6.59 -6.74 -6.42
N ALA A 108 -6.42 -6.63 -7.73
CA ALA A 108 -6.28 -7.76 -8.64
C ALA A 108 -4.80 -8.14 -8.84
N VAL A 109 -4.56 -9.45 -8.90
CA VAL A 109 -3.33 -10.06 -9.42
C VAL A 109 -3.50 -10.10 -10.94
N TYR A 110 -2.56 -9.58 -11.73
CA TYR A 110 -2.64 -9.78 -13.18
C TYR A 110 -2.13 -11.17 -13.51
N GLU A 111 -2.94 -11.93 -14.24
CA GLU A 111 -2.48 -13.07 -15.00
C GLU A 111 -2.24 -12.61 -16.45
N TRP A 112 -1.25 -13.22 -17.09
CA TRP A 112 -0.70 -12.93 -18.41
C TRP A 112 -1.69 -12.38 -19.45
N LYS A 113 -1.25 -11.30 -20.15
CA LYS A 113 -1.65 -10.64 -21.44
C LYS A 113 -3.11 -10.67 -21.95
N ASP A 114 -3.91 -11.66 -21.62
CA ASP A 114 -5.29 -11.87 -22.09
C ASP A 114 -6.30 -12.12 -20.94
N ALA A 115 -5.86 -12.10 -19.67
CA ALA A 115 -6.75 -12.28 -18.53
C ALA A 115 -7.61 -11.03 -18.28
N LYS A 116 -8.93 -11.21 -18.26
CA LYS A 116 -9.85 -10.15 -17.83
C LYS A 116 -9.59 -9.85 -16.34
N PRO A 117 -9.58 -8.56 -15.93
CA PRO A 117 -9.39 -8.24 -14.53
C PRO A 117 -10.47 -8.92 -13.68
N PHE A 118 -10.05 -9.62 -12.62
CA PHE A 118 -10.98 -10.22 -11.65
C PHE A 118 -11.84 -9.15 -10.96
N THR A 119 -11.37 -7.90 -10.95
CA THR A 119 -12.09 -6.76 -10.39
C THR A 119 -12.67 -5.89 -11.51
N THR A 120 -13.89 -5.40 -11.32
CA THR A 120 -14.57 -4.51 -12.28
C THR A 120 -13.94 -3.12 -12.37
N ASP A 121 -13.02 -2.78 -11.46
CA ASP A 121 -12.35 -1.48 -11.33
C ASP A 121 -10.90 -1.45 -11.86
N HIS A 122 -10.50 -2.47 -12.63
CA HIS A 122 -9.19 -2.51 -13.30
C HIS A 122 -7.99 -2.39 -12.35
N GLY A 123 -8.13 -2.86 -11.09
CA GLY A 123 -7.09 -2.74 -10.08
C GLY A 123 -6.96 -1.35 -9.45
N THR A 124 -8.00 -0.51 -9.55
CA THR A 124 -8.03 0.82 -8.93
C THR A 124 -8.76 0.80 -7.60
N TYR A 125 -8.07 1.15 -6.52
CA TYR A 125 -8.68 1.39 -5.21
C TYR A 125 -8.76 2.89 -4.92
N SER A 126 -9.96 3.33 -4.52
CA SER A 126 -10.25 4.73 -4.19
C SER A 126 -10.54 4.85 -2.69
N PHE A 127 -9.70 5.58 -1.97
CA PHE A 127 -9.91 5.88 -0.54
C PHE A 127 -11.01 6.92 -0.31
N GLY A 128 -11.37 7.70 -1.33
CA GLY A 128 -12.29 8.83 -1.16
C GLY A 128 -11.61 9.99 -0.43
N LEU A 129 -12.30 10.57 0.55
CA LEU A 129 -11.77 11.61 1.42
C LEU A 129 -11.02 10.97 2.60
N ILE A 130 -9.79 11.42 2.84
CA ILE A 130 -8.97 11.00 3.97
C ILE A 130 -8.74 12.21 4.88
N ASP A 131 -9.21 12.09 6.12
CA ASP A 131 -8.96 13.04 7.19
C ASP A 131 -7.59 12.81 7.82
N LEU A 132 -6.68 13.77 7.68
CA LEU A 132 -5.33 13.68 8.28
C LEU A 132 -5.31 14.05 9.78
N ASN A 133 -6.40 14.55 10.34
CA ASN A 133 -6.54 14.75 11.78
C ASN A 133 -6.91 13.46 12.52
N GLU A 134 -7.53 12.49 11.84
CA GLU A 134 -7.94 11.24 12.45
C GLU A 134 -6.75 10.41 12.94
N ARG A 135 -6.66 10.22 14.25
CA ARG A 135 -5.66 9.33 14.85
C ARG A 135 -6.12 7.89 14.78
N LYS A 136 -5.53 7.12 13.87
CA LYS A 136 -5.77 5.68 13.81
C LYS A 136 -4.96 4.97 14.90
N SER A 137 -5.58 4.75 16.05
CA SER A 137 -5.03 3.83 17.06
C SER A 137 -5.04 2.40 16.51
N ARG A 138 -4.08 1.54 16.91
CA ARG A 138 -4.11 0.09 16.65
C ARG A 138 -5.46 -0.47 17.11
N GLY A 139 -6.41 -0.57 16.18
CA GLY A 139 -7.70 -1.16 16.44
C GLY A 139 -7.51 -2.65 16.62
N PHE A 140 -7.75 -3.15 17.84
CA PHE A 140 -8.02 -4.56 18.09
C PHE A 140 -9.41 -4.89 17.52
N SER A 141 -9.64 -4.72 16.21
CA SER A 141 -10.87 -5.16 15.54
C SER A 141 -10.72 -6.64 15.22
N ARG A 142 -11.38 -7.49 16.02
CA ARG A 142 -11.42 -8.96 15.85
C ARG A 142 -12.09 -9.44 14.55
N PHE A 143 -12.47 -8.55 13.62
CA PHE A 143 -13.42 -8.88 12.56
C PHE A 143 -12.92 -8.75 11.11
N PHE A 144 -11.78 -8.11 10.83
CA PHE A 144 -11.18 -8.12 9.49
C PHE A 144 -9.65 -8.16 9.55
N SER A 145 -9.04 -9.06 8.79
CA SER A 145 -7.58 -9.30 8.77
C SER A 145 -6.75 -8.07 8.32
N ASP A 146 -7.39 -7.13 7.60
CA ASP A 146 -6.74 -5.97 6.97
C ASP A 146 -6.42 -4.81 7.90
N ASP A 147 -7.18 -4.65 9.00
CA ASP A 147 -6.98 -3.53 9.94
C ASP A 147 -5.61 -3.57 10.65
N ARG A 148 -4.88 -4.68 10.52
CA ARG A 148 -3.51 -4.83 11.02
C ARG A 148 -2.50 -3.91 10.33
N ILE A 149 -2.85 -3.19 9.26
CA ILE A 149 -1.95 -2.23 8.60
C ILE A 149 -2.18 -0.82 9.10
N THR A 150 -3.40 -0.50 9.53
CA THR A 150 -3.76 0.87 9.87
C THR A 150 -3.04 1.31 11.14
N HIS A 151 -2.05 2.19 10.98
CA HIS A 151 -1.20 2.69 12.05
C HIS A 151 -0.97 4.19 11.87
N ASP A 152 -0.81 4.87 13.00
CA ASP A 152 -0.42 6.27 13.04
C ASP A 152 0.81 6.41 13.96
N LYS A 153 1.92 6.94 13.41
CA LYS A 153 3.17 7.16 14.14
C LYS A 153 3.76 8.53 13.84
N GLU A 154 4.13 9.26 14.89
CA GLU A 154 4.93 10.47 14.79
C GLU A 154 6.42 10.12 14.81
N ILE A 155 7.17 10.59 13.81
CA ILE A 155 8.60 10.37 13.61
C ILE A 155 9.29 11.73 13.61
N CYS A 156 10.27 11.91 14.48
CA CYS A 156 11.02 13.16 14.61
C CYS A 156 12.50 12.90 14.37
N ASN A 157 13.16 13.83 13.69
CA ASN A 157 14.60 13.81 13.52
C ASN A 157 15.21 14.53 14.73
N TYR A 158 15.69 13.75 15.71
CA TYR A 158 16.38 14.24 16.90
C TYR A 158 17.88 14.29 16.69
#